data_AF-A0A2S9GRS9-F1
#
_entry.id   AF-A0A2S9GRS9-F1
#
_cell.length_a   1.000
_cell.length_b   1.000
_cell.length_c   1.000
_cell.angle_alpha   90.00
_cell.angle_beta   90.00
_cell.angle_gamma   90.00
#
_symmetry.space_group_name_H-M   'P 1'
#
loop_
_entity.id
_entity.type
_entity.pdbx_description
1 polymer ?
#
loop_
_entity_poly.entity_id
_entity_poly.type
_entity_poly.pdbx_seq_one_letter_code
_entity_poly.pdbx_strand_id
1 'polypeptide(L)' 'ATGGRMLATLARELGRRGGRYGLETMCIGGGQGLAAVFERVAG' A
#
# COMPACT_ATOMS: atom_id res chain seq x y z
N ALA A 1 2.44 11.41 -7.45
CA ALA A 1 1.04 10.96 -7.63
C ALA A 1 0.88 9.43 -7.62
N THR A 2 1.80 8.65 -8.20
CA THR A 2 1.66 7.17 -8.34
C THR A 2 1.58 6.40 -7.01
N GLY A 3 2.53 6.58 -6.08
CA GLY A 3 2.51 5.86 -4.79
C GLY A 3 1.21 6.10 -4.00
N GLY A 4 0.75 7.35 -3.91
CA GLY A 4 -0.55 7.65 -3.28
C GLY A 4 -1.75 6.93 -3.91
N ARG A 5 -1.74 6.69 -5.23
CA ARG A 5 -2.80 5.89 -5.91
C ARG A 5 -2.67 4.40 -5.61
N MET A 6 -1.45 3.89 -5.52
CA MET A 6 -1.18 2.50 -5.12
C MET A 6 -1.64 2.25 -3.68
N LEU A 7 -1.28 3.13 -2.76
CA LEU A 7 -1.76 3.10 -1.38
C LEU A 7 -3.28 3.17 -1.27
N ALA A 8 -3.93 4.09 -1.99
CA ALA A 8 -5.40 4.20 -1.98
C ALA A 8 -6.07 2.91 -2.47
N THR A 9 -5.49 2.26 -3.49
CA THR A 9 -5.96 0.96 -4.00
C THR A 9 -5.76 -0.14 -2.96
N LEU A 10 -4.57 -0.20 -2.33
CA LEU A 10 -4.24 -1.17 -1.28
C LEU A 10 -5.21 -1.03 -0.09
N ALA A 11 -5.41 0.18 0.42
CA ALA A 11 -6.31 0.46 1.54
C ALA A 11 -7.76 0.04 1.23
N ARG A 12 -8.25 0.36 0.03
CA ARG A 12 -9.58 -0.06 -0.43
C ARG A 12 -9.72 -1.58 -0.47
N GLU A 13 -8.72 -2.28 -1.00
CA GLU A 13 -8.73 -3.73 -1.12
C GLU A 13 -8.59 -4.43 0.24
N LEU A 14 -7.81 -3.89 1.16
CA LEU A 14 -7.75 -4.39 2.54
C LEU A 14 -9.12 -4.29 3.21
N GLY A 15 -9.81 -3.16 3.07
CA GLY A 15 -11.18 -2.99 3.56
C GLY A 15 -12.15 -4.00 2.93
N ARG A 16 -12.15 -4.11 1.60
CA ARG A 16 -13.05 -5.01 0.85
C ARG A 16 -12.84 -6.49 1.19
N ARG A 17 -11.59 -6.90 1.47
CA ARG A 17 -11.24 -8.30 1.75
C ARG A 17 -11.21 -8.65 3.24
N GLY A 18 -11.44 -7.67 4.13
CA GLY A 18 -11.24 -7.85 5.56
C GLY A 18 -9.78 -8.13 5.95
N GLY A 19 -8.83 -7.81 5.08
CA GLY A 19 -7.40 -8.01 5.32
C GLY A 19 -6.90 -7.13 6.47
N ARG A 20 -5.91 -7.61 7.22
CA ARG A 20 -5.30 -6.86 8.32
C ARG A 20 -4.08 -6.05 7.86
N TYR A 21 -3.17 -6.68 7.12
CA TYR A 21 -1.93 -6.06 6.66
C TYR A 21 -1.82 -6.08 5.14
N GLY A 22 -1.25 -5.02 4.58
CA GLY A 22 -0.87 -4.93 3.17
C GLY A 22 0.56 -4.41 3.01
N LEU A 23 1.25 -4.87 1.98
CA LEU A 23 2.60 -4.43 1.61
C LEU A 23 2.53 -3.66 0.30
N GLU A 24 3.02 -2.43 0.30
CA GLU A 24 3.26 -1.64 -0.91
C GLU A 24 4.75 -1.68 -1.24
N THR A 25 5.09 -2.00 -2.48
CA THR A 25 6.46 -1.91 -3.00
C THR A 25 6.49 -1.14 -4.31
N MET A 26 7.57 -0.38 -4.51
CA MET A 26 7.76 0.40 -5.74
C MET A 26 9.24 0.63 -6.05
N CYS A 27 9.56 0.63 -7.34
CA CYS A 27 10.85 1.10 -7.83
C CYS A 27 10.86 2.64 -7.91
N ILE A 28 12.03 3.22 -7.71
CA ILE A 28 12.28 4.66 -7.81
C ILE A 28 13.50 4.85 -8.73
N GLY A 29 13.41 5.82 -9.63
CA GLY A 29 14.51 6.16 -10.55
C GLY A 29 15.81 6.45 -9.79
N GLY A 30 16.96 6.10 -10.37
CA GLY A 30 18.25 6.18 -9.68
C GLY A 30 18.63 4.93 -8.88
N GLY A 31 17.92 3.81 -9.07
CA GLY A 31 18.27 2.53 -8.46
C GLY A 31 17.77 2.35 -7.02
N GLN A 32 16.72 3.09 -6.65
CA GLN A 32 16.14 3.05 -5.32
C GLN A 32 14.82 2.26 -5.31
N GLY A 33 14.37 1.90 -4.11
CA GLY A 33 13.08 1.27 -3.90
C GLY A 33 12.48 1.68 -2.57
N LEU A 34 11.17 1.49 -2.46
CA LEU A 34 10.41 1.68 -1.23
C LEU A 34 9.59 0.42 -0.96
N ALA A 35 9.53 0.04 0.32
CA ALA A 35 8.65 -0.98 0.84
C ALA A 35 8.00 -0.45 2.12
N ALA A 36 6.67 -0.50 2.19
CA ALA A 36 5.90 -0.03 3.34
C ALA A 36 4.80 -1.01 3.70
N VAL A 37 4.65 -1.31 4.98
CA VAL A 37 3.57 -2.16 5.51
C VAL A 37 2.50 -1.26 6.11
N PHE A 38 1.25 -1.51 5.73
CA PHE A 38 0.08 -0.80 6.23
C PHE A 38 -0.85 -1.76 6.97
N GLU A 39 -1.33 -1.35 8.14
CA GLU A 39 -2.40 -2.02 8.86
C GLU A 39 -3.74 -1.34 8.56
N ARG A 40 -4.78 -2.13 8.26
CA ARG A 40 -6.13 -1.63 8.12
C ARG A 40 -6.65 -1.21 9.49
N VAL A 41 -7.16 0.02 9.59
CA VAL A 41 -7.85 0.50 10.79
C VAL A 41 -9.11 -0.34 11.02
N ALA A 42 -9.29 -0.88 12.22
CA ALA A 42 -10.53 -1.52 12.63
C ALA A 42 -11.59 -0.42 12.84
N GLY A 43 -12.71 -0.54 12.14
CA GLY A 43 -13.92 0.22 12.45
C GLY A 43 -14.63 -0.35 13.65
#